data_AF-A0A957KJZ0-F1
#
_entry.id   AF-A0A957KJZ0-F1
#
_cell.length_a   1.000
_cell.length_b   1.000
_cell.length_c   1.000
_cell.angle_alpha   90.00
_cell.angle_beta   90.00
_cell.angle_gamma   90.00
#
_symmetry.space_group_name_H-M   'P 1'
#
loop_
_entity.id
_entity.type
_entity.pdbx_description
1 polymer ?
#
loop_
_entity_poly.entity_id
_entity_poly.type
_entity_poly.pdbx_seq_one_letter_code
_entity_poly.pdbx_strand_id
1 'polypeptide(L)'
;HLDLLLPARRVWRRRLGSVALGALERNLLGIQRTQEDVPGMLIPQMYHDFLRHGDGRELVRVFYHNEQDILSMVTVAANLAQLLAEPAAVAEPDDLLSLARWHIRRQEYDEAETMLRQALAGEMPLALYQELVQELAYLLKRTGRSDEAVKYWQQIAVTSLDSVLGHLELAKYYEWQRRDWGEAIYWTEQALEIVGQMRPQPPTPENWRQIELLEDELRHRHARLERKSFHT
;
A
#
# COMPACT_ATOMS: atom_id res chain seq x y z
N HIS A 1 -4.82 -17.53 -22.70
CA HIS A 1 -3.83 -16.45 -22.64
C HIS A 1 -3.67 -16.06 -21.17
N LEU A 2 -2.47 -16.21 -20.61
CA LEU A 2 -2.18 -15.84 -19.22
C LEU A 2 -1.60 -14.42 -19.23
N ASP A 3 -2.38 -13.43 -18.82
CA ASP A 3 -1.91 -12.05 -18.70
C ASP A 3 -1.19 -11.86 -17.36
N LEU A 4 0.14 -11.95 -17.39
CA LEU A 4 1.01 -11.78 -16.23
C LEU A 4 1.09 -10.32 -15.77
N LEU A 5 0.66 -9.35 -16.59
CA LEU A 5 0.71 -7.95 -16.22
C LEU A 5 -0.26 -7.64 -15.09
N LEU A 6 -1.40 -8.33 -15.01
CA LEU A 6 -2.38 -8.10 -13.94
C LEU A 6 -1.84 -8.53 -12.56
N PRO A 7 -1.32 -9.76 -12.37
CA PRO A 7 -0.64 -10.13 -11.13
C PRO A 7 0.57 -9.26 -10.83
N ALA A 8 1.44 -9.01 -11.83
CA ALA A 8 2.62 -8.15 -11.67
C ALA A 8 2.24 -6.74 -11.20
N ARG A 9 1.17 -6.16 -11.74
CA ARG A 9 0.64 -4.85 -11.33
C ARG A 9 0.12 -4.87 -9.90
N ARG A 10 -0.51 -5.96 -9.46
CA ARG A 10 -1.04 -6.03 -8.09
C ARG A 10 0.06 -6.06 -7.05
N VAL A 11 1.21 -6.63 -7.38
CA VAL A 11 2.33 -6.80 -6.46
C VAL A 11 3.31 -5.64 -6.57
N TRP A 12 3.89 -5.43 -7.75
CA TRP A 12 5.10 -4.60 -7.90
C TRP A 12 4.83 -3.15 -8.30
N ARG A 13 3.59 -2.78 -8.64
CA ARG A 13 3.27 -1.41 -9.10
C ARG A 13 3.65 -0.36 -8.05
N ARG A 14 3.49 -0.67 -6.77
CA ARG A 14 3.80 0.24 -5.67
C ARG A 14 5.31 0.52 -5.58
N ARG A 15 6.12 -0.54 -5.63
CA ARG A 15 7.58 -0.44 -5.57
C ARG A 15 8.21 0.11 -6.86
N LEU A 16 7.79 -0.41 -8.01
CA LEU A 16 8.47 -0.16 -9.29
C LEU A 16 7.91 1.02 -10.08
N GLY A 17 6.70 1.52 -9.72
CA GLY A 17 5.99 2.58 -10.43
C GLY A 17 5.43 2.15 -11.80
N SER A 18 6.23 1.51 -12.65
CA SER A 18 5.82 0.93 -13.93
C SER A 18 5.98 -0.59 -13.95
N VAL A 19 4.99 -1.27 -14.53
CA VAL A 19 4.96 -2.73 -14.72
C VAL A 19 4.82 -3.10 -16.19
N ALA A 20 5.16 -2.18 -17.10
CA ALA A 20 5.38 -2.54 -18.50
C ALA A 20 6.53 -3.55 -18.57
N LEU A 21 6.52 -4.47 -19.54
CA LEU A 21 7.50 -5.55 -19.61
C LEU A 21 8.95 -5.02 -19.57
N GLY A 22 9.26 -4.00 -20.36
CA GLY A 22 10.58 -3.35 -20.32
C GLY A 22 10.95 -2.70 -18.99
N ALA A 23 9.97 -2.26 -18.18
CA ALA A 23 10.24 -1.76 -16.83
C ALA A 23 10.50 -2.90 -15.84
N LEU A 24 9.77 -4.02 -15.96
CA LEU A 24 10.02 -5.23 -15.17
C LEU A 24 11.38 -5.83 -15.52
N GLU A 25 11.75 -5.87 -16.80
CA GLU A 25 13.08 -6.30 -17.23
C GLU A 25 14.19 -5.52 -16.53
N ARG A 26 14.13 -4.19 -16.56
CA ARG A 26 15.18 -3.36 -15.94
C ARG A 26 15.17 -3.43 -14.42
N ASN A 27 14.00 -3.29 -13.80
CA ASN A 27 13.90 -3.03 -12.36
C ASN A 27 13.72 -4.30 -11.53
N LEU A 28 13.22 -5.39 -12.12
CA LEU A 28 13.02 -6.68 -11.47
C LEU A 28 14.04 -7.72 -11.95
N LEU A 29 14.28 -7.82 -13.27
CA LEU A 29 15.14 -8.86 -13.84
C LEU A 29 16.60 -8.41 -14.08
N GLY A 30 16.89 -7.11 -13.99
CA GLY A 30 18.21 -6.56 -14.33
C GLY A 30 18.58 -6.68 -15.82
N ILE A 31 17.61 -6.92 -16.69
CA ILE A 31 17.80 -7.11 -18.14
C ILE A 31 17.88 -5.75 -18.84
N GLN A 32 18.90 -5.60 -19.68
CA GLN A 32 19.04 -4.50 -20.63
C GLN A 32 19.06 -5.09 -22.04
N ARG A 33 18.06 -4.73 -22.86
CA ARG A 33 17.97 -5.21 -24.24
C ARG A 33 19.02 -4.55 -25.13
N THR A 34 19.49 -5.28 -26.14
CA THR A 34 20.46 -4.79 -27.14
C THR A 34 19.81 -3.83 -28.14
N GLN A 35 20.63 -3.14 -28.95
CA GLN A 35 20.17 -2.23 -30.02
C GLN A 35 19.41 -2.94 -31.17
N GLU A 36 19.42 -4.26 -31.20
CA GLU A 36 18.73 -5.06 -32.22
C GLU A 36 17.21 -5.08 -32.01
N ASP A 37 16.75 -4.72 -30.80
CA ASP A 37 15.32 -4.66 -30.46
C ASP A 37 14.56 -3.63 -31.33
N VAL A 38 13.30 -3.95 -31.60
CA VAL A 38 12.38 -3.08 -32.35
C VAL A 38 11.28 -2.55 -31.44
N PRO A 39 10.88 -1.28 -31.56
CA PRO A 39 9.68 -0.81 -30.89
C PRO A 39 8.48 -1.67 -31.30
N GLY A 40 7.80 -2.28 -30.34
CA GLY A 40 6.69 -3.21 -30.61
C GLY A 40 5.57 -2.63 -31.48
N MET A 41 5.39 -1.30 -31.45
CA MET A 41 4.44 -0.59 -32.32
C MET A 41 4.76 -0.70 -33.82
N LEU A 42 6.03 -0.94 -34.19
CA LEU A 42 6.47 -1.09 -35.58
C LEU A 42 6.30 -2.51 -36.11
N ILE A 43 6.20 -3.51 -35.23
CA ILE A 43 6.12 -4.93 -35.61
C ILE A 43 4.98 -5.22 -36.61
N PRO A 44 3.75 -4.71 -36.44
CA PRO A 44 2.67 -4.96 -37.41
C PRO A 44 3.01 -4.46 -38.82
N GLN A 45 3.64 -3.27 -38.91
CA GLN A 45 4.05 -2.70 -40.19
C GLN A 45 5.16 -3.54 -40.83
N MET A 46 6.15 -3.97 -40.05
CA MET A 46 7.26 -4.82 -40.53
C MET A 46 6.76 -6.16 -41.09
N TYR A 47 5.78 -6.79 -40.43
CA TYR A 47 5.12 -7.99 -40.96
C TYR A 47 4.36 -7.73 -42.26
N HIS A 48 3.64 -6.61 -42.34
CA HIS A 48 2.90 -6.23 -43.55
C HIS A 48 3.82 -5.98 -44.74
N ASP A 49 4.95 -5.32 -44.51
CA ASP A 49 5.95 -5.06 -45.55
C ASP A 49 6.60 -6.36 -46.06
N PHE A 50 6.86 -7.33 -45.17
CA PHE A 50 7.28 -8.67 -45.56
C PHE A 50 6.24 -9.37 -46.45
N LEU A 51 4.96 -9.34 -46.06
CA LEU A 51 3.89 -9.98 -46.85
C LEU A 51 3.73 -9.37 -48.25
N ARG A 52 4.02 -8.07 -48.39
CA ARG A 52 3.94 -7.35 -49.68
C ARG A 52 5.15 -7.58 -50.58
N HIS A 53 6.36 -7.51 -50.02
CA HIS A 53 7.60 -7.44 -50.81
C HIS A 53 8.43 -8.73 -50.76
N GLY A 54 8.13 -9.64 -49.82
CA GLY A 54 8.86 -10.89 -49.61
C GLY A 54 10.23 -10.74 -48.95
N ASP A 55 10.64 -9.52 -48.58
CA ASP A 55 11.94 -9.27 -47.93
C ASP A 55 11.86 -9.50 -46.42
N GLY A 56 12.49 -10.57 -45.95
CA GLY A 56 12.48 -11.00 -44.55
C GLY A 56 13.60 -10.44 -43.67
N ARG A 57 14.49 -9.59 -44.20
CA ARG A 57 15.67 -9.11 -43.43
C ARG A 57 15.28 -8.43 -42.11
N GLU A 58 14.24 -7.62 -42.13
CA GLU A 58 13.74 -6.92 -40.95
C GLU A 58 12.98 -7.85 -39.97
N LEU A 59 12.49 -9.02 -40.42
CA LEU A 59 11.79 -9.96 -39.54
C LEU A 59 12.71 -10.61 -38.50
N VAL A 60 14.02 -10.67 -38.75
CA VAL A 60 14.99 -11.19 -37.77
C VAL A 60 14.89 -10.43 -36.45
N ARG A 61 14.75 -9.10 -36.53
CA ARG A 61 14.61 -8.23 -35.35
C ARG A 61 13.27 -8.42 -34.64
N VAL A 62 12.21 -8.69 -35.40
CA VAL A 62 10.89 -9.03 -34.86
C VAL A 62 10.94 -10.36 -34.10
N PHE A 63 11.62 -11.37 -34.63
CA PHE A 63 11.80 -12.64 -33.93
C PHE A 63 12.64 -12.48 -32.66
N TYR A 64 13.72 -11.69 -32.72
CA TYR A 64 14.50 -11.35 -31.54
C TYR A 64 13.65 -10.67 -30.46
N HIS A 65 12.85 -9.66 -30.83
CA HIS A 65 11.91 -9.01 -29.90
C HIS A 65 10.97 -10.01 -29.24
N ASN A 66 10.32 -10.86 -30.04
CA ASN A 66 9.37 -11.85 -29.55
C ASN A 66 10.04 -12.89 -28.63
N GLU A 67 11.26 -13.33 -28.96
CA GLU A 67 12.05 -14.23 -28.13
C GLU A 67 12.34 -13.61 -26.76
N GLN A 68 12.83 -12.36 -26.74
CA GLN A 68 13.09 -11.64 -25.49
C GLN A 68 11.81 -11.42 -24.68
N ASP A 69 10.71 -11.02 -25.32
CA ASP A 69 9.41 -10.86 -24.66
C ASP A 69 8.96 -12.16 -23.98
N ILE A 70 9.05 -13.29 -24.68
CA ILE A 70 8.66 -14.61 -24.13
C ILE A 70 9.55 -15.00 -22.95
N LEU A 71 10.88 -14.89 -23.09
CA LEU A 71 11.82 -15.22 -22.02
C LEU A 71 11.61 -14.33 -20.79
N SER A 72 11.43 -13.03 -20.98
CA SER A 72 11.15 -12.09 -19.91
C SER A 72 9.82 -12.39 -19.22
N MET A 73 8.75 -12.69 -19.97
CA MET A 73 7.47 -13.08 -19.37
C MET A 73 7.57 -14.36 -18.55
N VAL A 74 8.26 -15.40 -19.04
CA VAL A 74 8.46 -16.65 -18.27
C VAL A 74 9.26 -16.38 -17.00
N THR A 75 10.28 -15.53 -17.08
CA THR A 75 11.11 -15.17 -15.92
C THR A 75 10.32 -14.34 -14.90
N VAL A 76 9.49 -13.40 -15.34
CA VAL A 76 8.54 -12.66 -14.48
C VAL A 76 7.57 -13.63 -13.81
N ALA A 77 7.03 -14.61 -14.54
CA ALA A 77 6.12 -15.61 -13.97
C ALA A 77 6.80 -16.45 -12.89
N ALA A 78 8.06 -16.86 -13.10
CA ALA A 78 8.83 -17.62 -12.13
C ALA A 78 9.09 -16.79 -10.85
N ASN A 79 9.49 -15.52 -11.00
CA ASN A 79 9.65 -14.60 -9.87
C ASN A 79 8.35 -14.40 -9.09
N LEU A 80 7.23 -14.25 -9.79
CA LEU A 80 5.92 -14.13 -9.15
C LEU A 80 5.54 -15.41 -8.41
N ALA A 81 5.78 -16.58 -9.01
CA ALA A 81 5.49 -17.86 -8.38
C ALA A 81 6.34 -18.05 -7.11
N GLN A 82 7.63 -17.72 -7.16
CA GLN A 82 8.51 -17.76 -5.99
C GLN A 82 8.05 -16.79 -4.90
N LEU A 83 7.70 -15.56 -5.28
CA LEU A 83 7.19 -14.56 -4.34
C LEU A 83 5.91 -15.01 -3.65
N LEU A 84 5.00 -15.68 -4.36
CA LEU A 84 3.75 -16.17 -3.79
C LEU A 84 3.95 -17.43 -2.94
N ALA A 85 4.94 -18.26 -3.25
CA ALA A 85 5.26 -19.46 -2.48
C ALA A 85 6.03 -19.12 -1.20
N GLU A 86 7.02 -18.23 -1.29
CA GLU A 86 7.93 -17.87 -0.20
C GLU A 86 8.14 -16.34 -0.11
N PRO A 87 7.11 -15.56 0.25
CA PRO A 87 7.24 -14.10 0.38
C PRO A 87 8.35 -13.69 1.34
N ALA A 88 8.61 -14.52 2.36
CA ALA A 88 9.64 -14.29 3.37
C ALA A 88 11.06 -14.16 2.82
N ALA A 89 11.36 -14.85 1.73
CA ALA A 89 12.72 -14.93 1.21
C ALA A 89 13.04 -13.82 0.20
N VAL A 90 12.04 -13.30 -0.51
CA VAL A 90 12.25 -12.50 -1.73
C VAL A 90 11.43 -11.20 -1.79
N ALA A 91 10.48 -10.99 -0.90
CA ALA A 91 9.61 -9.82 -0.94
C ALA A 91 10.24 -8.59 -0.27
N GLU A 92 10.14 -7.46 -0.95
CA GLU A 92 10.36 -6.15 -0.33
C GLU A 92 9.15 -5.72 0.52
N PRO A 93 9.29 -4.79 1.47
CA PRO A 93 8.18 -4.33 2.32
C PRO A 93 6.97 -3.80 1.52
N ASP A 94 7.18 -3.12 0.40
CA ASP A 94 6.12 -2.67 -0.51
C ASP A 94 5.38 -3.82 -1.21
N ASP A 95 6.09 -4.91 -1.52
CA ASP A 95 5.52 -6.10 -2.15
C ASP A 95 4.65 -6.83 -1.12
N LEU A 96 5.13 -6.96 0.12
CA LEU A 96 4.38 -7.55 1.25
C LEU A 96 3.13 -6.75 1.59
N LEU A 97 3.19 -5.42 1.59
CA LEU A 97 2.01 -4.57 1.78
C LEU A 97 0.97 -4.79 0.68
N SER A 98 1.42 -4.89 -0.57
CA SER A 98 0.56 -5.15 -1.72
C SER A 98 -0.12 -6.53 -1.66
N LEU A 99 0.63 -7.56 -1.24
CA LEU A 99 0.12 -8.92 -1.03
C LEU A 99 -0.84 -8.97 0.17
N ALA A 100 -0.50 -8.34 1.29
CA ALA A 100 -1.38 -8.27 2.46
C ALA A 100 -2.73 -7.63 2.10
N ARG A 101 -2.74 -6.50 1.38
CA ARG A 101 -3.97 -5.86 0.88
C ARG A 101 -4.77 -6.80 -0.04
N TRP A 102 -4.10 -7.67 -0.79
CA TRP A 102 -4.77 -8.65 -1.63
C TRP A 102 -5.45 -9.74 -0.80
N HIS A 103 -4.78 -10.28 0.22
CA HIS A 103 -5.35 -11.24 1.17
C HIS A 103 -6.51 -10.63 1.99
N ILE A 104 -6.38 -9.38 2.45
CA ILE A 104 -7.46 -8.66 3.16
C ILE A 104 -8.74 -8.59 2.32
N ARG A 105 -8.63 -8.29 1.01
CA ARG A 105 -9.81 -8.26 0.10
C ARG A 105 -10.48 -9.62 -0.05
N ARG A 106 -9.73 -10.70 0.18
CA ARG A 106 -10.20 -12.08 0.14
C ARG A 106 -10.64 -12.62 1.50
N GLN A 107 -10.53 -11.79 2.55
CA GLN A 107 -10.80 -12.14 3.95
C GLN A 107 -9.85 -13.22 4.51
N GLU A 108 -8.67 -13.36 3.90
CA GLU A 108 -7.57 -14.23 4.33
C GLU A 108 -6.72 -13.45 5.33
N TYR A 109 -7.24 -13.29 6.55
CA TYR A 109 -6.69 -12.33 7.52
C TYR A 109 -5.38 -12.79 8.17
N ASP A 110 -5.20 -14.11 8.35
CA ASP A 110 -4.01 -14.67 9.00
C ASP A 110 -2.78 -14.52 8.07
N GLU A 111 -2.95 -14.78 6.78
CA GLU A 111 -1.93 -14.57 5.75
C GLU A 111 -1.57 -13.09 5.64
N ALA A 112 -2.59 -12.21 5.60
CA ALA A 112 -2.37 -10.77 5.56
C ALA A 112 -1.58 -10.26 6.76
N GLU A 113 -1.92 -10.71 7.97
CA GLU A 113 -1.20 -10.33 9.18
C GLU A 113 0.25 -10.79 9.15
N THR A 114 0.48 -12.04 8.73
CA THR A 114 1.83 -12.61 8.62
C THR A 114 2.69 -11.73 7.72
N MET A 115 2.18 -11.33 6.56
CA MET A 115 2.89 -10.46 5.62
C MET A 115 3.16 -9.06 6.19
N LEU A 116 2.17 -8.45 6.87
CA LEU A 116 2.35 -7.11 7.47
C LEU A 116 3.40 -7.13 8.58
N ARG A 117 3.36 -8.13 9.46
CA ARG A 117 4.35 -8.27 10.55
C ARG A 117 5.74 -8.54 9.99
N GLN A 118 5.84 -9.35 8.96
CA GLN A 118 7.11 -9.63 8.29
C GLN A 118 7.67 -8.37 7.63
N ALA A 119 6.83 -7.56 6.97
CA ALA A 119 7.26 -6.29 6.39
C ALA A 119 7.82 -5.36 7.46
N LEU A 120 7.16 -5.27 8.62
CA LEU A 120 7.58 -4.44 9.76
C LEU A 120 8.86 -4.90 10.48
N ALA A 121 9.40 -6.09 10.15
CA ALA A 121 10.63 -6.59 10.76
C ALA A 121 11.91 -5.94 10.19
N GLY A 122 11.83 -5.34 9.00
CA GLY A 122 12.95 -4.70 8.32
C GLY A 122 13.03 -3.19 8.51
N GLU A 123 14.15 -2.60 8.11
CA GLU A 123 14.29 -1.15 8.00
C GLU A 123 13.54 -0.62 6.77
N MET A 124 12.89 0.54 6.92
CA MET A 124 12.13 1.15 5.84
C MET A 124 11.94 2.66 6.06
N PRO A 125 11.56 3.42 5.03
CA PRO A 125 11.16 4.82 5.18
C PRO A 125 9.93 4.98 6.10
N LEU A 126 9.91 6.06 6.88
CA LEU A 126 8.84 6.35 7.85
C LEU A 126 7.43 6.31 7.24
N ALA A 127 7.27 6.82 6.01
CA ALA A 127 5.97 6.81 5.33
C ALA A 127 5.44 5.38 5.08
N LEU A 128 6.33 4.45 4.67
CA LEU A 128 5.94 3.06 4.46
C LEU A 128 5.65 2.36 5.79
N TYR A 129 6.45 2.65 6.83
CA TYR A 129 6.21 2.16 8.18
C TYR A 129 4.82 2.54 8.69
N GLN A 130 4.45 3.82 8.56
CA GLN A 130 3.14 4.32 8.98
C GLN A 130 1.99 3.62 8.24
N GLU A 131 2.12 3.41 6.92
CA GLU A 131 1.11 2.67 6.16
C GLU A 131 0.96 1.22 6.63
N LEU A 132 2.07 0.52 6.86
CA LEU A 132 2.07 -0.87 7.33
C LEU A 132 1.47 -1.01 8.73
N VAL A 133 1.86 -0.14 9.66
CA VAL A 133 1.32 -0.11 11.02
C VAL A 133 -0.18 0.17 10.99
N GLN A 134 -0.62 1.12 10.15
CA GLN A 134 -2.04 1.45 9.99
C GLN A 134 -2.84 0.27 9.45
N GLU A 135 -2.38 -0.40 8.40
CA GLU A 135 -3.05 -1.59 7.85
C GLU A 135 -3.13 -2.72 8.89
N LEU A 136 -2.05 -2.99 9.63
CA LEU A 136 -2.03 -4.01 10.67
C LEU A 136 -2.99 -3.68 11.82
N ALA A 137 -3.02 -2.43 12.27
CA ALA A 137 -3.91 -1.98 13.33
C ALA A 137 -5.39 -2.10 12.92
N TYR A 138 -5.73 -1.74 11.67
CA TYR A 138 -7.08 -1.95 11.14
C TYR A 138 -7.45 -3.43 11.00
N LEU A 139 -6.51 -4.28 10.58
CA LEU A 139 -6.71 -5.73 10.50
C LEU A 139 -6.97 -6.35 11.87
N LEU A 140 -6.17 -5.98 12.89
CA LEU A 140 -6.35 -6.42 14.27
C LEU A 140 -7.71 -6.00 14.83
N LYS A 141 -8.09 -4.73 14.61
CA LYS A 141 -9.42 -4.23 14.99
C LYS A 141 -10.54 -5.03 14.29
N ARG A 142 -10.41 -5.29 12.99
CA ARG A 142 -11.40 -6.05 12.20
C ARG A 142 -11.57 -7.49 12.68
N THR A 143 -10.49 -8.10 13.15
CA THR A 143 -10.46 -9.47 13.69
C THR A 143 -10.82 -9.54 15.18
N GLY A 144 -11.28 -8.44 15.78
CA GLY A 144 -11.70 -8.38 17.18
C GLY A 144 -10.56 -8.30 18.21
N ARG A 145 -9.31 -8.19 17.76
CA ARG A 145 -8.10 -8.11 18.61
C ARG A 145 -7.69 -6.66 18.87
N SER A 146 -8.66 -5.84 19.24
CA SER A 146 -8.45 -4.41 19.47
C SER A 146 -7.43 -4.14 20.59
N ASP A 147 -7.36 -4.98 21.63
CA ASP A 147 -6.37 -4.83 22.70
C ASP A 147 -4.93 -4.89 22.14
N GLU A 148 -4.68 -5.75 21.13
CA GLU A 148 -3.39 -5.79 20.47
C GLU A 148 -3.19 -4.59 19.53
N ALA A 149 -4.25 -4.09 18.90
CA ALA A 149 -4.18 -2.94 18.00
C ALA A 149 -3.72 -1.66 18.70
N VAL A 150 -3.94 -1.52 20.02
CA VAL A 150 -3.60 -0.33 20.82
C VAL A 150 -2.14 0.10 20.63
N LYS A 151 -1.19 -0.84 20.71
CA LYS A 151 0.24 -0.52 20.58
C LYS A 151 0.58 0.10 19.23
N TYR A 152 -0.12 -0.33 18.17
CA TYR A 152 0.06 0.18 16.82
C TYR A 152 -0.63 1.54 16.64
N TRP A 153 -1.81 1.74 17.24
CA TRP A 153 -2.43 3.07 17.26
C TRP A 153 -1.60 4.10 18.04
N GLN A 154 -0.96 3.69 19.13
CA GLN A 154 0.01 4.52 19.85
C GLN A 154 1.21 4.88 18.98
N GLN A 155 1.78 3.91 18.26
CA GLN A 155 2.87 4.18 17.31
C GLN A 155 2.45 5.18 16.22
N ILE A 156 1.23 5.08 15.68
CA ILE A 156 0.71 6.05 14.72
C ILE A 156 0.56 7.43 15.37
N ALA A 157 0.01 7.49 16.58
CA ALA A 157 -0.14 8.75 17.32
C ALA A 157 1.20 9.46 17.55
N VAL A 158 2.28 8.71 17.82
CA VAL A 158 3.61 9.29 18.04
C VAL A 158 4.33 9.65 16.74
N THR A 159 4.09 8.91 15.66
CA THR A 159 4.83 9.09 14.40
C THR A 159 4.18 10.08 13.44
N SER A 160 2.87 10.33 13.56
CA SER A 160 2.12 11.22 12.67
C SER A 160 1.80 12.56 13.35
N LEU A 161 2.36 13.65 12.84
CA LEU A 161 2.11 15.02 13.35
C LEU A 161 0.94 15.72 12.64
N ASP A 162 0.53 15.20 11.50
CA ASP A 162 -0.49 15.74 10.61
C ASP A 162 -1.72 14.81 10.48
N SER A 163 -1.87 13.88 11.43
CA SER A 163 -3.00 12.95 11.45
C SER A 163 -3.47 12.67 12.88
N VAL A 164 -4.78 12.79 13.10
CA VAL A 164 -5.42 12.39 14.37
C VAL A 164 -5.83 10.92 14.40
N LEU A 165 -5.54 10.15 13.36
CA LEU A 165 -6.09 8.80 13.18
C LEU A 165 -5.80 7.88 14.37
N GLY A 166 -4.53 7.84 14.83
CA GLY A 166 -4.15 7.05 16.01
C GLY A 166 -4.88 7.50 17.27
N HIS A 167 -4.91 8.80 17.54
CA HIS A 167 -5.58 9.42 18.69
C HIS A 167 -7.09 9.10 18.71
N LEU A 168 -7.76 9.20 17.56
CA LEU A 168 -9.19 8.94 17.43
C LEU A 168 -9.54 7.48 17.72
N GLU A 169 -8.73 6.55 17.22
CA GLU A 169 -8.92 5.11 17.42
C GLU A 169 -8.63 4.70 18.87
N LEU A 170 -7.61 5.30 19.52
CA LEU A 170 -7.36 5.12 20.95
C LEU A 170 -8.52 5.65 21.79
N ALA A 171 -9.02 6.85 21.51
CA ALA A 171 -10.17 7.41 22.20
C ALA A 171 -11.42 6.51 22.08
N LYS A 172 -11.68 5.93 20.89
CA LYS A 172 -12.77 4.96 20.70
C LYS A 172 -12.56 3.68 21.50
N TYR A 173 -11.34 3.14 21.49
CA TYR A 173 -11.02 1.91 22.20
C TYR A 173 -11.23 2.07 23.71
N TYR A 174 -10.69 3.14 24.30
CA TYR A 174 -10.86 3.39 25.74
C TYR A 174 -12.31 3.73 26.10
N GLU A 175 -13.05 4.46 25.25
CA GLU A 175 -14.48 4.74 25.49
C GLU A 175 -15.34 3.46 25.42
N TRP A 176 -15.20 2.67 24.35
CA TRP A 176 -16.18 1.62 24.02
C TRP A 176 -15.82 0.27 24.62
N GLN A 177 -14.54 -0.09 24.64
CA GLN A 177 -14.08 -1.42 25.05
C GLN A 177 -13.63 -1.44 26.50
N ARG A 178 -12.79 -0.50 26.92
CA ARG A 178 -12.26 -0.45 28.29
C ARG A 178 -13.15 0.30 29.27
N ARG A 179 -14.02 1.19 28.76
CA ARG A 179 -14.80 2.15 29.55
C ARG A 179 -13.91 2.97 30.50
N ASP A 180 -12.69 3.24 30.06
CA ASP A 180 -11.75 4.12 30.75
C ASP A 180 -11.94 5.52 30.20
N TRP A 181 -12.75 6.31 30.93
CA TRP A 181 -13.10 7.66 30.50
C TRP A 181 -11.90 8.61 30.54
N GLY A 182 -10.96 8.40 31.48
CA GLY A 182 -9.78 9.24 31.62
C GLY A 182 -8.87 9.15 30.41
N GLU A 183 -8.51 7.91 30.02
CA GLU A 183 -7.73 7.68 28.80
C GLU A 183 -8.48 8.13 27.55
N ALA A 184 -9.79 7.88 27.45
CA ALA A 184 -10.57 8.32 26.30
C ALA A 184 -10.58 9.86 26.15
N ILE A 185 -10.67 10.60 27.26
CA ILE A 185 -10.57 12.06 27.29
C ILE A 185 -9.18 12.49 26.85
N TYR A 186 -8.12 11.94 27.45
CA TYR A 186 -6.73 12.25 27.12
C TYR A 186 -6.46 12.14 25.62
N TRP A 187 -6.80 11.00 25.00
CA TRP A 187 -6.59 10.81 23.56
C TRP A 187 -7.46 11.74 22.69
N THR A 188 -8.64 12.13 23.16
CA THR A 188 -9.49 13.11 22.46
C THR A 188 -8.90 14.52 22.54
N GLU A 189 -8.30 14.90 23.67
CA GLU A 189 -7.63 16.20 23.85
C GLU A 189 -6.38 16.31 22.98
N GLN A 190 -5.56 15.25 22.92
CA GLN A 190 -4.41 15.20 22.02
C GLN A 190 -4.82 15.34 20.55
N ALA A 191 -5.93 14.71 20.15
CA ALA A 191 -6.48 14.91 18.80
C ALA A 191 -6.91 16.36 18.54
N LEU A 192 -7.55 17.02 19.51
CA LEU A 192 -7.95 18.44 19.41
C LEU A 192 -6.74 19.37 19.27
N GLU A 193 -5.65 19.09 19.98
CA GLU A 193 -4.41 19.87 19.88
C GLU A 193 -3.83 19.80 18.46
N ILE A 194 -3.74 18.60 17.89
CA ILE A 194 -3.25 18.41 16.52
C ILE A 194 -4.17 19.12 15.50
N VAL A 195 -5.49 18.99 15.63
CA VAL A 195 -6.45 19.68 14.74
C VAL A 195 -6.29 21.21 14.81
N GLY A 196 -6.02 21.74 16.01
CA GLY A 196 -5.69 23.16 16.19
C GLY A 196 -4.44 23.59 15.42
N GLN A 197 -3.42 22.73 15.37
CA GLN A 197 -2.16 22.96 14.65
C GLN A 197 -2.29 22.76 13.12
N MET A 198 -3.19 21.89 12.67
CA MET A 198 -3.40 21.57 11.25
C MET A 198 -3.97 22.72 10.41
N ARG A 199 -4.50 23.79 11.04
CA ARG A 199 -5.18 24.89 10.33
C ARG A 199 -4.24 25.59 9.34
N PRO A 200 -4.42 25.40 8.01
CA PRO A 200 -3.51 25.95 7.03
C PRO A 200 -3.71 27.47 6.88
N GLN A 201 -2.61 28.19 6.70
CA GLN A 201 -2.55 29.61 6.36
C GLN A 201 -1.93 29.74 4.96
N PRO A 202 -2.65 30.18 3.90
CA PRO A 202 -4.05 30.61 3.88
C PRO A 202 -5.06 29.45 3.72
N PRO A 203 -6.34 29.66 4.10
CA PRO A 203 -7.43 28.69 3.92
C PRO A 203 -7.72 28.34 2.46
N THR A 204 -7.84 27.05 2.13
CA THR A 204 -8.71 26.61 1.03
C THR A 204 -10.08 26.21 1.60
N PRO A 205 -11.22 26.56 0.95
CA PRO A 205 -12.55 26.26 1.49
C PRO A 205 -12.81 24.78 1.78
N GLU A 206 -12.27 23.86 0.97
CA GLU A 206 -12.50 22.41 1.13
C GLU A 206 -11.77 21.81 2.32
N ASN A 207 -10.49 22.14 2.51
CA ASN A 207 -9.70 21.61 3.62
C ASN A 207 -10.20 22.17 4.97
N TRP A 208 -10.64 23.44 4.97
CA TRP A 208 -11.17 24.06 6.18
C TRP A 208 -12.44 23.40 6.69
N ARG A 209 -13.37 23.06 5.79
CA ARG A 209 -14.61 22.39 6.17
C ARG A 209 -14.37 21.01 6.78
N GLN A 210 -13.38 20.26 6.27
CA GLN A 210 -13.05 18.95 6.82
C GLN A 210 -12.44 19.04 8.22
N ILE A 211 -11.54 20.01 8.43
CA ILE A 211 -10.91 20.27 9.73
C ILE A 211 -11.97 20.71 10.76
N GLU A 212 -12.90 21.60 10.38
CA GLU A 212 -13.97 22.08 11.25
C GLU A 212 -14.93 20.94 11.66
N LEU A 213 -15.36 20.10 10.71
CA LEU A 213 -16.21 18.94 11.01
C LEU A 213 -15.53 17.94 11.96
N LEU A 214 -14.22 17.72 11.77
CA LEU A 214 -13.44 16.86 12.64
C LEU A 214 -13.30 17.45 14.04
N GLU A 215 -13.02 18.76 14.13
CA GLU A 215 -12.94 19.48 15.40
C GLU A 215 -14.26 19.40 16.16
N ASP A 216 -15.39 19.62 15.47
CA ASP A 216 -16.72 19.51 16.04
C ASP A 216 -16.97 18.09 16.56
N GLU A 217 -16.67 17.04 15.79
CA GLU A 217 -16.84 15.65 16.25
C GLU A 217 -16.05 15.38 17.53
N LEU A 218 -14.79 15.85 17.59
CA LEU A 218 -13.92 15.68 18.74
C LEU A 218 -14.43 16.47 19.96
N ARG A 219 -14.92 17.70 19.79
CA ARG A 219 -15.53 18.49 20.87
C ARG A 219 -16.79 17.83 21.42
N HIS A 220 -17.65 17.32 20.54
CA HIS A 220 -18.85 16.58 20.94
C HIS A 220 -18.50 15.28 21.69
N ARG A 221 -17.44 14.58 21.26
CA ARG A 221 -16.92 13.40 21.97
C ARG A 221 -16.40 13.77 23.34
N HIS A 222 -15.56 14.79 23.44
CA HIS A 222 -14.97 15.25 24.71
C HIS A 222 -16.05 15.60 25.74
N ALA A 223 -17.02 16.46 25.38
CA ALA A 223 -18.14 16.82 26.26
C ALA A 223 -19.05 15.62 26.63
N ARG A 224 -19.16 14.60 25.77
CA ARG A 224 -19.85 13.35 26.10
C ARG A 224 -19.04 12.53 27.13
N LEU A 225 -17.74 12.43 26.96
CA LEU A 225 -16.84 11.69 27.84
C LEU A 225 -16.72 12.33 29.23
N GLU A 226 -16.59 13.66 29.31
CA GLU A 226 -16.57 14.37 30.59
C GLU A 226 -17.83 14.07 31.41
N ARG A 227 -19.00 14.17 30.79
CA ARG A 227 -20.27 13.82 31.44
C ARG A 227 -20.26 12.38 31.96
N LYS A 228 -19.73 11.41 31.21
CA LYS A 228 -19.64 10.01 31.68
C LYS A 228 -18.66 9.85 32.85
N SER A 229 -17.53 10.57 32.80
CA SER A 229 -16.50 10.54 33.84
C SER A 229 -17.04 11.02 35.20
N PHE A 230 -17.84 12.09 35.21
CA PHE A 230 -18.46 12.60 36.46
C PHE A 230 -19.57 11.72 37.06
N HIS A 231 -20.10 10.76 36.31
CA HIS A 231 -21.23 9.91 36.74
C HIS A 231 -20.81 8.46 37.04
N THR A 232 -19.50 8.17 37.12
CA THR A 232 -18.93 6.86 37.47
C THR A 232 -18.23 6.95 38.82
#